data_AF-A0A914UMS9-F1
#
_entry.id   AF-A0A914UMS9-F1
#
_cell.length_a   1.000
_cell.length_b   1.000
_cell.length_c   1.000
_cell.angle_alpha   90.00
_cell.angle_beta   90.00
_cell.angle_gamma   90.00
#
_symmetry.space_group_name_H-M   'P 1'
#
loop_
_entity.id
_entity.type
_entity.pdbx_description
1 polymer ?
#
loop_
_entity_poly.entity_id
_entity_poly.type
_entity_poly.pdbx_seq_one_letter_code
_entity_poly.pdbx_strand_id
1 'polypeptide(L)'
;MENRVEQSTDHKMVLYSGHDVNIMSFAKSLELLEIQNTLAIFGAYIAIELHRRMGQYYIEIWYHPLLNQTRIPIAIEKCGTPCSFDVFKRLVPLVSDAEFEMACHGSRSMMPLPNAIENNQPQETWIVILGALCAVLSILLLCTCYCFCQARMRLAKMTDSERRRLLDGNRPARYIIS
;
A
#
# COMPACT_ATOMS: atom_id res chain seq x y z
N MET A 1 -7.69 -7.54 26.06
CA MET A 1 -7.88 -6.08 25.99
C MET A 1 -7.44 -5.50 27.32
N GLU A 2 -6.60 -4.47 27.32
CA GLU A 2 -6.09 -3.86 28.56
C GLU A 2 -7.14 -2.92 29.17
N ASN A 3 -7.33 -2.96 30.49
CA ASN A 3 -8.34 -2.18 31.20
C ASN A 3 -7.84 -1.74 32.60
N ARG A 4 -7.66 -0.43 32.78
CA ARG A 4 -7.20 0.14 34.06
C ARG A 4 -8.27 0.13 35.15
N VAL A 5 -9.55 0.20 34.78
CA VAL A 5 -10.69 0.18 35.72
C VAL A 5 -10.85 -1.22 36.33
N GLU A 6 -10.67 -2.26 35.52
CA GLU A 6 -10.70 -3.67 35.95
C GLU A 6 -9.35 -4.20 36.44
N GLN A 7 -8.33 -3.34 36.53
CA GLN A 7 -6.97 -3.69 36.96
C GLN A 7 -6.31 -4.80 36.13
N SER A 8 -6.67 -4.94 34.85
CA SER A 8 -6.03 -5.88 33.93
C SER A 8 -4.75 -5.32 33.28
N THR A 9 -4.37 -4.07 33.61
CA THR A 9 -3.11 -3.43 33.19
C THR A 9 -2.58 -2.46 34.24
N ASP A 10 -1.25 -2.32 34.28
CA ASP A 10 -0.51 -1.34 35.07
C ASP A 10 -0.05 -0.11 34.28
N HIS A 11 -0.40 -0.02 33.00
CA HIS A 11 -0.13 1.17 32.20
C HIS A 11 -0.86 2.39 32.78
N LYS A 12 -0.07 3.43 33.09
CA LYS A 12 -0.56 4.73 33.59
C LYS A 12 -0.79 5.74 32.47
N MET A 13 -0.20 5.52 31.31
CA MET A 13 -0.25 6.42 30.16
C MET A 13 -0.07 5.59 28.89
N VAL A 14 -0.85 5.94 27.87
CA VAL A 14 -0.71 5.41 26.51
C VAL A 14 -0.62 6.60 25.58
N LEU A 15 0.37 6.60 24.69
CA LEU A 15 0.62 7.69 23.74
C LEU A 15 0.38 7.17 22.33
N TYR A 16 -0.52 7.83 21.61
CA TYR A 16 -0.77 7.59 20.20
C TYR A 16 -0.24 8.78 19.41
N SER A 17 0.61 8.50 18.42
CA SER A 17 1.08 9.51 17.47
C SER A 17 0.30 9.35 16.16
N GLY A 18 -0.10 10.48 15.58
CA GLY A 18 -0.86 10.53 14.34
C GLY A 18 -0.81 11.91 13.71
N HIS A 19 -1.62 12.10 12.69
CA HIS A 19 -1.76 13.35 11.95
C HIS A 19 -3.00 14.14 12.42
N ASP A 20 -3.10 15.38 11.97
CA ASP A 20 -4.26 16.27 12.15
C ASP A 20 -5.59 15.59 11.78
N VAL A 21 -5.61 14.84 10.67
CA VAL A 21 -6.78 14.06 10.24
C VAL A 21 -7.21 13.01 11.28
N ASN A 22 -6.29 12.43 12.05
CA ASN A 22 -6.63 11.48 13.11
C ASN A 22 -7.29 12.19 14.28
N ILE A 23 -6.77 13.36 14.68
CA ILE A 23 -7.34 14.21 15.74
C ILE A 23 -8.77 14.64 15.36
N MET A 24 -8.95 15.12 14.13
CA MET A 24 -10.26 15.54 13.63
C MET A 24 -11.25 14.38 13.53
N SER A 25 -10.80 13.23 13.03
CA SER A 25 -11.67 12.03 12.91
C SER A 25 -12.09 11.52 14.29
N PHE A 26 -11.16 11.49 15.24
CA PHE A 26 -11.45 11.15 16.64
C PHE A 26 -12.47 12.12 17.23
N ALA A 27 -12.24 13.43 17.10
CA ALA A 27 -13.16 14.46 17.56
C ALA A 27 -14.56 14.30 16.98
N LYS A 28 -14.66 14.04 15.68
CA LYS A 28 -15.93 13.83 15.00
C LYS A 28 -16.65 12.56 15.46
N SER A 29 -15.91 11.47 15.72
CA SER A 29 -16.49 10.21 16.21
C SER A 29 -17.13 10.32 17.60
N LEU A 30 -16.63 11.25 18.41
CA LEU A 30 -17.13 11.53 19.76
C LEU A 30 -17.99 12.81 19.82
N GLU A 31 -18.33 13.40 18.67
CA GLU A 31 -19.12 14.63 18.57
C GLU A 31 -18.54 15.79 19.43
N LEU A 32 -17.21 15.91 19.47
CA LEU A 32 -16.50 16.96 20.24
C LEU A 32 -16.59 18.30 19.50
N LEU A 33 -17.65 19.05 19.77
CA LEU A 33 -18.07 20.24 19.02
C LEU A 33 -16.98 21.31 18.88
N GLU A 34 -16.14 21.49 19.89
CA GLU A 34 -15.11 22.52 19.94
C GLU A 34 -13.95 22.27 18.95
N ILE A 35 -13.73 21.01 18.55
CA ILE A 35 -12.55 20.62 17.75
C ILE A 35 -12.89 19.85 16.47
N GLN A 36 -14.10 19.30 16.33
CA GLN A 36 -14.46 18.48 15.16
C GLN A 36 -14.43 19.21 13.81
N ASN A 37 -14.54 20.55 13.81
CA ASN A 37 -14.57 21.37 12.61
C ASN A 37 -13.34 22.27 12.46
N THR A 38 -12.32 22.07 13.30
CA THR A 38 -11.12 22.91 13.33
C THR A 38 -9.89 22.07 12.97
N LEU A 39 -9.04 22.57 12.08
CA LEU A 39 -7.79 21.89 11.77
C LEU A 39 -6.88 21.92 13.02
N ALA A 40 -6.35 20.76 13.40
CA ALA A 40 -5.37 20.70 14.47
C ALA A 40 -4.08 21.40 14.04
N ILE A 41 -3.58 22.31 14.87
CA ILE A 41 -2.30 22.96 14.60
C ILE A 41 -1.12 22.02 14.89
N PHE A 42 0.04 22.32 14.33
CA PHE A 42 1.22 21.47 14.50
C PHE A 42 1.57 21.27 15.98
N GLY A 43 1.74 20.02 16.39
CA GLY A 43 2.04 19.66 17.77
C GLY A 43 0.84 19.70 18.73
N ALA A 44 -0.37 19.95 18.23
CA ALA A 44 -1.57 19.83 19.04
C ALA A 44 -1.83 18.38 19.45
N TYR A 45 -2.45 18.19 20.62
CA TYR A 45 -2.84 16.87 21.10
C TYR A 45 -4.13 16.91 21.92
N ILE A 46 -4.77 15.75 22.04
CA ILE A 46 -5.89 15.52 22.94
C ILE A 46 -5.41 14.65 24.09
N ALA A 47 -5.65 15.08 25.33
CA ALA A 47 -5.43 14.28 26.52
C ALA A 47 -6.78 13.80 27.06
N ILE A 48 -6.90 12.49 27.25
CA ILE A 48 -8.05 11.84 27.89
C ILE A 48 -7.57 11.32 29.23
N GLU A 49 -8.06 11.92 30.31
CA GLU A 49 -7.63 11.63 31.67
C GLU A 49 -8.69 10.82 32.40
N LEU A 50 -8.29 9.70 33.00
CA LEU A 50 -9.13 8.89 33.88
C LEU A 50 -8.83 9.22 35.35
N HIS A 51 -9.82 9.76 36.04
CA HIS A 51 -9.76 10.16 37.44
C HIS A 51 -10.57 9.21 38.33
N ARG A 52 -10.07 8.92 39.53
CA ARG A 52 -10.84 8.18 40.57
C ARG A 52 -11.19 9.11 41.71
N ARG A 53 -12.48 9.34 41.95
CA ARG A 53 -13.00 10.23 43.02
C ARG A 53 -14.04 9.48 43.84
N MET A 54 -13.84 9.38 45.16
CA MET A 54 -14.76 8.68 46.08
C MET A 54 -15.15 7.26 45.61
N GLY A 55 -14.19 6.52 45.04
CA GLY A 55 -14.41 5.16 44.53
C GLY A 55 -15.03 5.08 43.13
N GLN A 56 -15.48 6.19 42.55
CA GLN A 56 -16.06 6.28 41.21
C GLN A 56 -15.05 6.78 40.19
N TYR A 57 -15.24 6.41 38.92
CA TYR A 57 -14.36 6.79 37.82
C TYR A 57 -14.98 7.89 36.96
N TYR A 58 -14.15 8.84 36.56
CA TYR A 58 -14.52 10.00 35.76
C TYR A 58 -13.52 10.21 34.63
N ILE A 59 -14.00 10.69 33.49
CA ILE A 59 -13.22 11.04 32.31
C ILE A 59 -13.23 12.56 32.16
N GLU A 60 -12.05 13.11 31.92
CA GLU A 60 -11.86 14.50 31.48
C GLU A 60 -11.13 14.50 30.14
N ILE A 61 -11.62 15.29 29.18
CA ILE A 61 -10.99 15.46 27.87
C ILE A 61 -10.45 16.88 27.77
N TRP A 62 -9.20 17.00 27.36
CA TRP A 62 -8.51 18.27 27.21
C TRP A 62 -7.89 18.38 25.82
N TYR A 63 -8.16 19.50 25.15
CA TYR A 63 -7.48 19.84 23.91
C TYR A 63 -6.35 20.83 24.18
N HIS A 64 -5.17 20.51 23.67
CA HIS A 64 -3.98 21.33 23.77
C HIS A 64 -3.57 21.75 22.36
N PRO A 65 -3.96 22.97 21.91
CA PRO A 65 -3.56 23.45 20.60
C PRO A 65 -2.05 23.76 20.58
N LEU A 66 -1.53 24.41 21.62
CA LEU A 66 -0.15 24.89 21.68
C LEU A 66 0.59 24.30 22.89
N LEU A 67 1.91 24.22 22.80
CA LEU A 67 2.79 23.75 23.89
C LEU A 67 2.93 24.75 25.06
N ASN A 68 2.31 25.93 24.98
CA ASN A 68 2.42 27.01 25.97
C ASN A 68 1.47 26.84 27.17
N GLN A 69 1.14 25.60 27.55
CA GLN A 69 0.21 25.26 28.64
C GLN A 69 -1.25 25.69 28.42
N THR A 70 -1.63 26.16 27.22
CA THR A 70 -3.06 26.31 26.91
C THR A 70 -3.73 24.94 26.89
N ARG A 71 -4.74 24.78 27.76
CA ARG A 71 -5.61 23.60 27.80
C ARG A 71 -7.05 24.06 27.70
N ILE A 72 -7.79 23.46 26.79
CA ILE A 72 -9.20 23.75 26.58
C ILE A 72 -9.97 22.53 27.08
N PRO A 73 -10.82 22.66 28.12
CA PRO A 73 -11.69 21.56 28.54
C PRO A 73 -12.69 21.28 27.43
N ILE A 74 -12.85 20.01 27.09
CA ILE A 74 -13.79 19.57 26.06
C ILE A 74 -14.98 18.91 26.75
N ALA A 75 -16.18 19.40 26.46
CA ALA A 75 -17.41 18.83 26.97
C ALA A 75 -17.86 17.69 26.04
N ILE A 76 -18.24 16.56 26.64
CA ILE A 76 -18.92 15.49 25.91
C ILE A 76 -20.42 15.79 25.98
N GLU A 77 -21.06 15.87 24.82
CA GLU A 77 -22.51 16.10 24.75
C GLU A 77 -23.23 15.04 25.60
N LYS A 78 -24.23 15.46 26.39
CA LYS A 78 -25.02 14.58 27.29
C LYS A 78 -24.25 13.95 28.46
N CYS A 79 -22.97 14.29 28.70
CA CYS A 79 -22.23 13.80 29.88
C CYS A 79 -21.78 14.89 30.87
N GLY A 80 -21.51 16.11 30.38
CA GLY A 80 -20.92 17.18 31.18
C GLY A 80 -19.41 16.99 31.44
N THR A 81 -18.83 17.86 32.27
CA THR A 81 -17.40 17.89 32.57
C THR A 81 -17.17 18.05 34.08
N PRO A 82 -16.61 17.05 34.80
CA PRO A 82 -16.12 15.75 34.31
C PRO A 82 -17.25 14.75 34.00
N CYS A 83 -16.99 13.85 33.05
CA CYS A 83 -17.94 12.83 32.60
C CYS A 83 -17.81 11.56 33.44
N SER A 84 -18.91 11.00 33.97
CA SER A 84 -18.86 9.70 34.66
C SER A 84 -18.46 8.59 33.67
N PHE A 85 -17.55 7.70 34.05
CA PHE A 85 -17.08 6.60 33.18
C PHE A 85 -18.22 5.70 32.70
N ASP A 86 -19.25 5.46 33.53
CA ASP A 86 -20.40 4.64 33.13
C ASP A 86 -21.29 5.34 32.11
N VAL A 87 -21.43 6.67 32.20
CA VAL A 87 -22.14 7.46 31.19
C VAL A 87 -21.31 7.50 29.91
N PHE A 88 -20.00 7.73 30.00
CA PHE A 88 -19.07 7.74 28.87
C PHE A 88 -19.17 6.47 28.03
N LYS A 89 -19.09 5.29 28.66
CA LYS A 89 -19.22 4.00 27.97
C LYS A 89 -20.51 3.83 27.16
N ARG A 90 -21.60 4.51 27.56
CA ARG A 90 -22.89 4.46 26.85
C ARG A 90 -22.98 5.46 25.71
N LEU A 91 -22.21 6.55 25.78
CA LEU A 91 -22.22 7.61 24.77
C LEU A 91 -21.22 7.34 23.64
N VAL A 92 -20.09 6.69 23.94
CA VAL A 92 -19.12 6.32 22.91
C VAL A 92 -19.71 5.22 22.03
N PRO A 93 -19.84 5.45 20.71
CA PRO A 93 -20.34 4.42 19.81
C PRO A 93 -19.38 3.23 19.79
N LEU A 94 -19.89 2.06 20.13
CA LEU A 94 -19.19 0.80 19.95
C LEU A 94 -19.36 0.39 18.49
N VAL A 95 -18.35 0.67 17.67
CA VAL A 95 -18.29 0.18 16.29
C VAL A 95 -17.43 -1.08 16.29
N SER A 96 -18.02 -2.20 15.84
CA SER A 96 -17.27 -3.43 15.63
C SER A 96 -16.34 -3.34 14.43
N ASP A 97 -15.28 -4.15 14.40
CA ASP A 97 -14.36 -4.21 13.25
C ASP A 97 -15.14 -4.45 11.94
N ALA A 98 -16.15 -5.33 11.96
CA ALA A 98 -16.98 -5.61 10.78
C ALA A 98 -17.79 -4.39 10.30
N GLU A 99 -18.37 -3.63 11.23
CA GLU A 99 -19.12 -2.40 10.89
C GLU A 99 -18.19 -1.30 10.38
N PHE A 100 -17.00 -1.15 10.98
CA PHE A 100 -15.98 -0.22 10.52
C PHE A 100 -15.51 -0.55 9.10
N GLU A 101 -15.15 -1.81 8.85
CA GLU A 101 -14.74 -2.29 7.53
C GLU A 101 -15.85 -2.11 6.49
N MET A 102 -17.11 -2.40 6.84
CA MET A 102 -18.25 -2.18 5.96
C MET A 102 -18.47 -0.69 5.66
N ALA A 103 -18.29 0.19 6.63
CA ALA A 103 -18.41 1.64 6.42
C ALA A 103 -17.28 2.18 5.53
N CYS A 104 -16.05 1.68 5.71
CA CYS A 104 -14.87 2.16 4.98
C CYS A 104 -14.73 1.58 3.58
N HIS A 105 -14.96 0.29 3.38
CA HIS A 105 -14.96 -0.34 2.06
C HIS A 105 -16.28 -0.17 1.30
N GLY A 106 -17.31 0.34 1.99
CA GLY A 106 -18.69 0.25 1.56
C GLY A 106 -19.19 -1.19 1.68
N SER A 107 -20.49 -1.39 1.46
CA SER A 107 -20.93 -2.70 1.00
C SER A 107 -20.17 -2.95 -0.30
N ARG A 108 -19.09 -3.74 -0.27
CA ARG A 108 -18.78 -4.56 -1.42
C ARG A 108 -20.13 -5.17 -1.73
N SER A 109 -20.72 -4.83 -2.88
CA SER A 109 -21.71 -5.70 -3.48
C SER A 109 -21.13 -7.08 -3.26
N MET A 110 -21.84 -7.88 -2.45
CA MET A 110 -21.60 -9.29 -2.35
C MET A 110 -21.74 -9.75 -3.80
N MET A 111 -20.63 -9.71 -4.53
CA MET A 111 -20.51 -10.48 -5.73
C MET A 111 -20.74 -11.88 -5.17
N PRO A 112 -21.85 -12.54 -5.53
CA PRO A 112 -22.14 -13.84 -4.98
C PRO A 112 -20.86 -14.64 -5.19
N LEU A 113 -20.37 -15.25 -4.11
CA LEU A 113 -19.36 -16.29 -4.18
C LEU A 113 -19.73 -17.10 -5.43
N PRO A 114 -18.87 -17.20 -6.46
CA PRO A 114 -19.25 -18.00 -7.61
C PRO A 114 -19.37 -19.40 -7.03
N ASN A 115 -20.61 -19.85 -6.88
CA ASN A 115 -20.95 -21.25 -6.77
C ASN A 115 -20.07 -21.93 -7.81
N ALA A 116 -19.35 -22.96 -7.37
CA ALA A 116 -18.49 -23.77 -8.19
C ALA A 116 -19.23 -24.20 -9.48
N ILE A 117 -19.10 -23.37 -10.51
CA ILE A 117 -19.35 -23.63 -11.91
C ILE A 117 -18.30 -22.77 -12.61
N GLU A 118 -17.11 -23.36 -12.66
CA GLU A 118 -16.09 -23.16 -13.68
C GLU A 118 -16.75 -22.82 -15.03
N ASN A 119 -16.71 -21.55 -15.44
CA ASN A 119 -16.99 -21.13 -16.81
C ASN A 119 -16.43 -19.71 -17.04
N ASN A 120 -15.22 -19.67 -17.61
CA ASN A 120 -14.60 -18.60 -18.39
C ASN A 120 -15.14 -17.16 -18.22
N GLN A 121 -14.50 -16.38 -17.34
CA GLN A 121 -14.47 -14.92 -17.49
C GLN A 121 -13.16 -14.48 -18.14
N PRO A 122 -13.17 -13.58 -19.14
CA PRO A 122 -11.98 -13.12 -19.84
C PRO A 122 -11.39 -11.92 -19.10
N GLN A 123 -10.86 -12.13 -17.90
CA GLN A 123 -9.83 -11.24 -17.37
C GLN A 123 -8.48 -11.85 -17.79
N GLU A 124 -7.59 -11.03 -18.36
CA GLU A 124 -6.22 -11.38 -18.81
C GLU A 124 -5.99 -11.82 -20.28
N THR A 125 -6.81 -11.43 -21.26
CA THR A 125 -6.45 -11.65 -22.68
C THR A 125 -5.23 -10.85 -23.13
N TRP A 126 -5.04 -9.64 -22.60
CA TRP A 126 -3.93 -8.75 -22.97
C TRP A 126 -2.57 -9.26 -22.45
N ILE A 127 -2.51 -9.94 -21.30
CA ILE A 127 -1.27 -10.52 -20.76
C ILE A 127 -0.76 -11.63 -21.67
N VAL A 128 -1.65 -12.53 -22.11
CA VAL A 128 -1.29 -13.64 -23.00
C VAL A 128 -0.79 -13.14 -24.35
N ILE A 129 -1.45 -12.10 -24.89
CA ILE A 129 -1.04 -11.47 -26.15
C ILE A 129 0.34 -10.81 -26.01
N LEU A 130 0.58 -10.07 -24.92
CA LEU A 130 1.86 -9.43 -24.65
C LEU A 130 2.98 -10.46 -24.50
N GLY A 131 2.72 -11.55 -23.76
CA GLY A 131 3.67 -12.66 -23.60
C GLY A 131 4.03 -13.34 -24.93
N ALA A 132 3.04 -13.60 -25.79
CA ALA A 132 3.27 -14.18 -27.10
C ALA A 132 4.12 -13.26 -28.01
N LEU A 133 3.84 -11.95 -28.00
CA LEU A 133 4.62 -10.97 -28.77
C LEU A 133 6.09 -10.91 -28.30
N CYS A 134 6.33 -10.89 -26.98
CA CYS A 134 7.69 -10.91 -26.43
C CYS A 134 8.47 -12.18 -26.80
N ALA A 135 7.81 -13.33 -26.81
CA ALA A 135 8.43 -14.60 -27.21
C ALA A 135 8.82 -14.61 -28.70
N VAL A 136 7.94 -14.14 -29.59
CA VAL A 136 8.23 -14.05 -31.03
C VAL A 136 9.39 -13.12 -31.31
N LEU A 137 9.42 -11.94 -30.67
CA LEU A 137 10.53 -10.98 -30.84
C LEU A 137 11.87 -11.57 -30.38
N SER A 138 11.86 -12.30 -29.26
CA SER A 138 13.06 -12.96 -28.74
C SER A 138 13.58 -14.04 -29.68
N ILE A 139 12.69 -14.84 -30.29
CA ILE A 139 13.06 -15.86 -31.29
C ILE A 139 13.64 -15.19 -32.55
N LEU A 140 13.02 -14.12 -33.05
CA LEU A 140 13.51 -13.40 -34.23
C LEU A 140 14.91 -12.79 -33.99
N LEU A 141 15.17 -12.26 -32.81
CA LEU A 141 16.50 -11.76 -32.43
C LEU A 141 17.53 -12.90 -32.39
N LEU A 142 17.19 -14.05 -31.79
CA LEU A 142 18.09 -15.20 -31.77
C LEU A 142 18.36 -15.74 -33.18
N CYS A 143 17.34 -15.82 -34.04
CA CYS A 143 17.50 -16.25 -35.43
C CYS A 143 18.37 -15.29 -36.24
N THR A 144 18.18 -13.98 -36.10
CA THR A 144 19.00 -12.98 -36.79
C THR A 144 20.44 -12.99 -36.29
N CYS A 145 20.67 -13.10 -34.98
CA CYS A 145 22.00 -13.30 -34.41
C CYS A 145 22.66 -14.59 -34.92
N TYR A 146 21.91 -15.70 -35.00
CA TYR A 146 22.43 -16.96 -35.54
C TYR A 146 22.80 -16.85 -37.02
N CYS A 147 21.91 -16.30 -37.85
CA CYS A 147 22.16 -16.06 -39.27
C CYS A 147 23.36 -15.13 -39.49
N PHE A 148 23.48 -14.06 -38.70
CA PHE A 148 24.60 -13.14 -38.77
C PHE A 148 25.92 -13.80 -38.37
N CYS A 149 25.94 -14.56 -37.27
CA CYS A 149 27.10 -15.36 -36.86
C CYS A 149 27.49 -16.38 -37.93
N GLN A 150 26.52 -17.08 -38.52
CA GLN A 150 26.79 -18.05 -39.59
C GLN A 150 27.32 -17.37 -40.84
N ALA A 151 26.75 -16.24 -41.26
CA ALA A 151 27.23 -15.46 -42.40
C ALA A 151 28.66 -14.97 -42.16
N ARG A 152 28.95 -14.46 -40.96
CA ARG A 152 30.29 -14.03 -40.57
C ARG A 152 31.30 -15.18 -40.56
N MET A 153 30.91 -16.35 -40.04
CA MET A 153 31.75 -17.56 -40.10
C MET A 153 31.98 -18.05 -41.53
N ARG A 154 30.95 -18.01 -42.39
CA ARG A 154 31.07 -18.36 -43.82
C ARG A 154 32.02 -17.39 -44.54
N LEU A 155 31.90 -16.09 -44.29
CA LEU A 155 32.82 -15.07 -44.81
C LEU A 155 34.26 -15.32 -44.32
N ALA A 156 34.45 -15.61 -43.03
CA ALA A 156 35.76 -15.93 -42.46
C ALA A 156 36.42 -17.16 -43.12
N LYS A 157 35.64 -18.20 -43.43
CA LYS A 157 36.13 -19.38 -44.18
C LYS A 157 36.47 -19.08 -45.65
N MET A 158 35.88 -18.06 -46.26
CA MET A 158 36.22 -17.65 -47.64
C MET A 158 37.47 -16.76 -47.71
N THR A 159 37.84 -16.11 -46.61
CA THR A 159 39.09 -15.34 -46.48
C THR A 159 40.32 -16.18 -46.13
N ASP A 160 40.17 -17.51 -45.98
CA ASP A 160 41.29 -18.41 -45.72
C ASP A 160 42.25 -18.45 -46.92
N SER A 161 43.49 -18.04 -46.67
CA SER A 161 44.55 -17.89 -47.67
C SER A 161 44.92 -19.21 -48.37
N GLU A 162 44.70 -20.35 -47.69
CA GLU A 162 44.95 -21.70 -48.23
C GLU A 162 44.00 -22.04 -49.38
N ARG A 163 42.73 -21.61 -49.31
CA ARG A 163 41.73 -21.92 -50.34
C ARG A 163 41.86 -21.05 -51.60
N ARG A 164 42.43 -19.84 -51.48
CA ARG A 164 42.83 -19.01 -52.64
C ARG A 164 43.94 -19.69 -53.46
N ARG A 165 44.90 -20.35 -52.80
CA ARG A 165 45.98 -21.07 -53.48
C ARG A 165 45.48 -22.24 -54.33
N LEU A 166 44.40 -22.91 -53.95
CA LEU A 166 43.78 -23.97 -54.75
C LEU A 166 43.02 -23.45 -55.98
N LEU A 167 42.47 -22.24 -55.91
CA LEU A 167 41.83 -21.58 -57.06
C LEU A 167 42.86 -20.98 -58.04
N ASP A 168 43.98 -20.47 -57.53
CA ASP A 168 45.08 -19.97 -58.37
C ASP A 168 46.00 -21.09 -58.89
N GLY A 169 46.12 -22.20 -58.15
CA GLY A 169 46.94 -23.36 -58.51
C GLY A 169 46.39 -24.22 -59.66
N ASN A 170 45.17 -23.94 -60.14
CA ASN A 170 44.57 -24.62 -61.29
C ASN A 170 44.50 -23.73 -62.55
N ARG A 171 45.30 -22.66 -62.64
CA ARG A 171 45.49 -21.92 -63.90
C ARG A 171 46.63 -22.55 -64.71
N PRO A 172 46.37 -23.13 -65.90
CA PRO A 172 47.45 -23.53 -66.79
C PRO A 172 48.25 -22.30 -67.24
N ALA A 173 49.58 -22.42 -67.17
CA ALA A 173 50.52 -21.39 -67.60
C ALA A 173 50.25 -21.01 -69.07
N ARG A 174 49.79 -19.78 -69.29
CA ARG A 174 49.66 -19.22 -70.64
C ARG A 174 51.00 -18.59 -71.02
N TYR A 175 51.80 -19.34 -71.76
CA TYR A 175 52.89 -18.80 -72.57
C TYR A 175 52.31 -17.76 -73.55
N ILE A 176 52.85 -16.55 -73.57
CA ILE A 176 52.76 -15.66 -74.72
C ILE A 176 54.18 -15.42 -75.19
N ILE A 177 54.43 -15.96 -76.39
CA ILE A 177 55.64 -15.84 -77.20
C ILE A 177 55.66 -14.43 -77.81
N SER A 178 56.88 -13.90 -77.97
CA SER A 178 57.34 -12.64 -78.56
C SER A 178 56.41 -11.86 -79.48
#